data_AF-A0A2E5U309-F1
#
_entry.id   AF-A0A2E5U309-F1
#
_cell.length_a   1.000
_cell.length_b   1.000
_cell.length_c   1.000
_cell.angle_alpha   90.00
_cell.angle_beta   90.00
_cell.angle_gamma   90.00
#
_symmetry.space_group_name_H-M   'P 1'
#
loop_
_entity.id
_entity.type
_entity.pdbx_description
1 polymer ?
#
loop_
_entity_poly.entity_id
_entity_poly.type
_entity_poly.pdbx_seq_one_letter_code
_entity_poly.pdbx_strand_id
1 'polypeptide(L)'
;MIKSYIYIVALIILSSMLYSKKDKNLLKDSIIIKQTPYTIEEINTLKELYDAGNYQALETLVAIYKDKNQLYNIRIATLNILSIIDNPIIQEALEESLTNTMFVESELFYNSLNALLEYNDINSTETFIKALSKSEEKIMELREQIVDKIGENGSEDKILTLIDLYEISQSNHSRMNELLSMTLGNIDDDRGIPVLIKIANDKSINIRIRNKAVEILARKNAPELVDYFIELLGDPETNEEMTNFINNAMGDIHNDRMIMVLLESFQTGKNRYFANLHSIMNTLENYNNPKIKPAFIEIALSDNFPRLTRVKAINSLKNFNDVEVLNQIIPILDNPGNYEFYFDILNLAKDLNANDTYINDIRKAGFNAMNKQND
;
A
#
# COMPACT_ATOMS: atom_id res chain seq x y z
N MET A 1 -77.86 -6.70 38.80
CA MET A 1 -76.49 -7.01 38.32
C MET A 1 -76.45 -7.93 37.10
N ILE A 2 -77.32 -8.94 36.97
CA ILE A 2 -77.21 -9.94 35.88
C ILE A 2 -77.64 -9.42 34.50
N LYS A 3 -78.64 -8.52 34.41
CA LYS A 3 -79.11 -7.99 33.11
C LYS A 3 -78.12 -7.02 32.41
N SER A 4 -77.29 -6.30 33.16
CA SER A 4 -76.28 -5.39 32.59
C SER A 4 -75.06 -6.14 32.02
N TYR A 5 -74.72 -7.31 32.58
CA TYR A 5 -73.63 -8.15 32.08
C TYR A 5 -73.96 -8.78 30.72
N ILE A 6 -75.23 -9.16 30.50
CA ILE A 6 -75.67 -9.76 29.23
C ILE A 6 -75.59 -8.75 28.08
N TYR A 7 -75.91 -7.47 28.33
CA TYR A 7 -75.80 -6.42 27.31
C TYR A 7 -74.35 -6.08 26.96
N ILE A 8 -73.44 -6.09 27.93
CA ILE A 8 -72.01 -5.82 27.69
C ILE A 8 -71.36 -6.98 26.92
N VAL A 9 -71.69 -8.23 27.25
CA VAL A 9 -71.21 -9.41 26.52
C VAL A 9 -71.79 -9.46 25.10
N ALA A 10 -73.06 -9.09 24.90
CA ALA A 10 -73.65 -8.98 23.57
C ALA A 10 -73.01 -7.87 22.71
N LEU A 11 -72.62 -6.74 23.32
CA LEU A 11 -71.91 -5.65 22.62
C LEU A 11 -70.47 -6.02 22.25
N ILE A 12 -69.77 -6.80 23.08
CA ILE A 12 -68.42 -7.32 22.78
C ILE A 12 -68.48 -8.40 21.69
N ILE A 13 -69.53 -9.22 21.66
CA ILE A 13 -69.75 -10.22 20.59
C ILE A 13 -70.14 -9.53 19.27
N LEU A 14 -70.95 -8.45 19.31
CA LEU A 14 -71.22 -7.67 18.10
C LEU A 14 -70.00 -6.86 17.63
N SER A 15 -69.17 -6.30 18.52
CA SER A 15 -67.96 -5.57 18.12
C SER A 15 -66.87 -6.49 17.56
N SER A 16 -66.76 -7.72 18.08
CA SER A 16 -65.86 -8.75 17.54
C SER A 16 -66.38 -9.38 16.23
N MET A 17 -67.70 -9.42 16.01
CA MET A 17 -68.27 -9.78 14.70
C MET A 17 -68.18 -8.64 13.66
N LEU A 18 -68.14 -7.37 14.08
CA LEU A 18 -67.91 -6.23 13.19
C LEU A 18 -66.42 -6.06 12.81
N TYR A 19 -65.48 -6.54 13.63
CA TYR A 19 -64.04 -6.60 13.29
C TYR A 19 -63.62 -7.87 12.53
N SER A 20 -64.50 -8.86 12.37
CA SER A 20 -64.20 -10.14 11.69
C SER A 20 -64.75 -10.23 10.25
N LYS A 21 -65.04 -9.09 9.62
CA LYS A 21 -65.34 -8.99 8.19
C LYS A 21 -64.24 -8.23 7.44
N LYS A 22 -62.98 -8.60 7.66
CA LYS A 22 -61.94 -8.46 6.63
C LYS A 22 -61.73 -9.84 6.01
N ASP A 23 -61.78 -9.87 4.68
CA ASP A 23 -62.04 -11.02 3.83
C ASP A 23 -61.30 -12.32 4.18
N LYS A 24 -62.05 -13.33 4.62
CA LYS A 24 -61.62 -14.74 4.60
C LYS A 24 -61.37 -15.28 3.19
N ASN A 25 -61.63 -14.49 2.15
CA ASN A 25 -61.36 -14.85 0.75
C ASN A 25 -59.91 -14.61 0.31
N LEU A 26 -59.17 -13.72 0.98
CA LEU A 26 -57.79 -13.38 0.59
C LEU A 26 -56.79 -14.53 0.78
N LEU A 27 -57.06 -15.48 1.68
CA LEU A 27 -56.19 -16.62 1.97
C LEU A 27 -56.29 -17.77 0.93
N LYS A 28 -57.23 -17.70 -0.03
CA LYS A 28 -57.49 -18.80 -0.98
C LYS A 28 -56.85 -18.61 -2.35
N ASP A 29 -56.33 -17.43 -2.66
CA ASP A 29 -55.70 -17.18 -3.94
C ASP A 29 -54.23 -17.63 -3.90
N SER A 30 -53.93 -18.70 -4.63
CA SER A 30 -52.55 -19.09 -4.94
C SER A 30 -51.85 -17.89 -5.58
N ILE A 31 -50.79 -17.37 -4.95
CA ILE A 31 -50.01 -16.25 -5.48
C ILE A 31 -49.27 -16.77 -6.71
N ILE A 32 -49.82 -16.50 -7.90
CA ILE A 32 -49.16 -16.81 -9.17
C ILE A 32 -48.19 -15.67 -9.44
N ILE A 33 -46.89 -15.95 -9.43
CA ILE A 33 -45.86 -15.01 -9.88
C ILE A 33 -46.07 -14.80 -11.40
N LYS A 34 -46.65 -13.67 -11.83
CA LYS A 34 -46.70 -13.31 -13.25
C LYS A 34 -46.89 -11.81 -13.57
N GLN A 35 -46.25 -11.47 -14.70
CA GLN A 35 -46.09 -10.18 -15.39
C GLN A 35 -45.36 -9.09 -14.58
N THR A 36 -44.03 -9.16 -14.64
CA THR A 36 -43.22 -7.95 -14.56
C THR A 36 -43.64 -6.97 -15.68
N PRO A 37 -43.73 -5.66 -15.39
CA PRO A 37 -43.47 -5.06 -14.09
C PRO A 37 -44.70 -5.09 -13.16
N TYR A 38 -44.49 -5.51 -11.89
CA TYR A 38 -45.45 -5.33 -10.81
C TYR A 38 -45.82 -3.85 -10.60
N THR A 39 -47.02 -3.59 -10.11
CA THR A 39 -47.56 -2.26 -9.77
C THR A 39 -47.52 -2.00 -8.26
N ILE A 40 -47.68 -0.73 -7.86
CA ILE A 40 -47.74 -0.32 -6.45
C ILE A 40 -48.97 -0.94 -5.74
N GLU A 41 -50.10 -1.06 -6.44
CA GLU A 41 -51.33 -1.65 -5.92
C GLU A 41 -51.13 -3.14 -5.61
N GLU A 42 -50.43 -3.88 -6.48
CA GLU A 42 -50.11 -5.28 -6.27
C GLU A 42 -49.14 -5.48 -5.09
N ILE A 43 -48.14 -4.61 -4.94
CA ILE A 43 -47.24 -4.63 -3.78
C ILE A 43 -48.03 -4.43 -2.47
N ASN A 44 -48.93 -3.44 -2.44
CA ASN A 44 -49.76 -3.18 -1.26
C ASN A 44 -50.69 -4.36 -0.96
N THR A 45 -51.25 -4.99 -2.00
CA THR A 45 -52.07 -6.20 -1.86
C THR A 45 -51.26 -7.35 -1.26
N LEU A 46 -50.02 -7.56 -1.70
CA LEU A 46 -49.11 -8.56 -1.13
C LEU A 46 -48.81 -8.27 0.34
N LYS A 47 -48.66 -7.00 0.72
CA LYS A 47 -48.52 -6.60 2.13
C LYS A 47 -49.78 -6.98 2.94
N GLU A 48 -50.96 -6.65 2.44
CA GLU A 48 -52.23 -6.99 3.13
C GLU A 48 -52.41 -8.50 3.28
N LEU A 49 -52.01 -9.28 2.27
CA LEU A 49 -52.01 -10.74 2.32
C LEU A 49 -51.06 -11.27 3.39
N TYR A 50 -49.85 -10.70 3.49
CA TYR A 50 -48.91 -11.05 4.53
C TYR A 50 -49.45 -10.70 5.93
N ASP A 51 -50.00 -9.49 6.10
CA ASP A 51 -50.64 -9.04 7.35
C ASP A 51 -51.82 -9.95 7.74
N ALA A 52 -52.48 -10.58 6.77
CA ALA A 52 -53.53 -11.58 6.97
C ALA A 52 -53.01 -13.01 7.27
N GLY A 53 -51.68 -13.21 7.32
CA GLY A 53 -51.03 -14.48 7.67
C GLY A 53 -50.53 -15.30 6.48
N ASN A 54 -50.52 -14.76 5.26
CA ASN A 54 -50.01 -15.45 4.07
C ASN A 54 -48.48 -15.28 3.95
N TYR A 55 -47.71 -16.23 4.47
CA TYR A 55 -46.24 -16.20 4.42
C TYR A 55 -45.66 -16.25 3.00
N GLN A 56 -46.37 -16.84 2.04
CA GLN A 56 -45.94 -16.86 0.64
C GLN A 56 -45.96 -15.45 0.01
N ALA A 57 -46.78 -14.54 0.54
CA ALA A 57 -46.80 -13.14 0.11
C ALA A 57 -45.48 -12.44 0.49
N LEU A 58 -44.89 -12.79 1.63
CA LEU A 58 -43.58 -12.25 2.04
C LEU A 58 -42.46 -12.76 1.13
N GLU A 59 -42.43 -14.06 0.81
CA GLU A 59 -41.46 -14.61 -0.14
C GLU A 59 -41.56 -13.94 -1.52
N THR A 60 -42.79 -13.62 -1.94
CA THR A 60 -43.04 -12.90 -3.20
C THR A 60 -42.54 -11.46 -3.13
N LEU A 61 -42.76 -10.74 -2.02
CA LEU A 61 -42.22 -9.39 -1.81
C LEU A 61 -40.68 -9.40 -1.83
N VAL A 62 -40.05 -10.38 -1.20
CA VAL A 62 -38.59 -10.56 -1.25
C VAL A 62 -38.10 -10.83 -2.68
N ALA A 63 -38.80 -11.69 -3.44
CA ALA A 63 -38.47 -11.94 -4.84
C ALA A 63 -38.60 -10.68 -5.71
N ILE A 64 -39.64 -9.87 -5.51
CA ILE A 64 -39.85 -8.59 -6.21
C ILE A 64 -38.72 -7.60 -5.91
N TYR A 65 -38.30 -7.51 -4.64
CA TYR A 65 -37.18 -6.66 -4.23
C TYR A 65 -35.87 -7.05 -4.93
N LYS A 66 -35.61 -8.36 -5.04
CA LYS A 66 -34.39 -8.93 -5.64
C LYS A 66 -34.40 -8.95 -7.19
N ASP A 67 -35.55 -8.83 -7.84
CA ASP A 67 -35.64 -8.93 -9.30
C ASP A 67 -35.03 -7.71 -10.01
N LYS A 68 -33.95 -7.94 -10.76
CA LYS A 68 -33.24 -6.91 -11.55
C LYS A 68 -34.07 -6.37 -12.72
N ASN A 69 -35.06 -7.12 -13.19
CA ASN A 69 -35.92 -6.73 -14.31
C ASN A 69 -37.12 -5.89 -13.86
N GLN A 70 -37.34 -5.75 -12.54
CA GLN A 70 -38.41 -4.94 -12.00
C GLN A 70 -38.05 -3.45 -12.00
N LEU A 71 -39.04 -2.59 -12.23
CA LEU A 71 -38.85 -1.15 -12.23
C LEU A 71 -38.30 -0.66 -10.87
N TYR A 72 -37.35 0.27 -10.93
CA TYR A 72 -36.64 0.77 -9.73
C TYR A 72 -37.58 1.32 -8.66
N ASN A 73 -38.58 2.13 -9.05
CA ASN A 73 -39.57 2.67 -8.13
C ASN A 73 -40.41 1.59 -7.42
N ILE A 74 -40.67 0.46 -8.08
CA ILE A 74 -41.40 -0.67 -7.49
C ILE A 74 -40.49 -1.38 -6.48
N ARG A 75 -39.22 -1.61 -6.81
CA ARG A 75 -38.26 -2.21 -5.88
C ARG A 75 -38.07 -1.37 -4.61
N ILE A 76 -38.05 -0.04 -4.74
CA ILE A 76 -38.02 0.89 -3.59
C ILE A 76 -39.31 0.83 -2.77
N ALA A 77 -40.49 0.82 -3.41
CA ALA A 77 -41.76 0.68 -2.71
C ALA A 77 -41.84 -0.63 -1.92
N THR A 78 -41.37 -1.73 -2.51
CA THR A 78 -41.26 -3.03 -1.85
C THR A 78 -40.26 -2.99 -0.69
N LEU A 79 -39.07 -2.39 -0.86
CA LEU A 79 -38.08 -2.22 0.20
C LEU A 79 -38.66 -1.46 1.41
N ASN A 80 -39.40 -0.38 1.18
CA ASN A 80 -40.01 0.40 2.26
C ASN A 80 -40.98 -0.45 3.10
N ILE A 81 -41.72 -1.36 2.46
CA ILE A 81 -42.60 -2.31 3.15
C ILE A 81 -41.80 -3.39 3.89
N LEU A 82 -40.77 -3.94 3.26
CA LEU A 82 -39.93 -4.96 3.89
C LEU A 82 -39.19 -4.41 5.12
N SER A 83 -38.74 -3.15 5.07
CA SER A 83 -37.96 -2.50 6.14
C SER A 83 -38.68 -2.32 7.48
N ILE A 84 -40.02 -2.40 7.47
CA ILE A 84 -40.85 -2.28 8.69
C ILE A 84 -41.27 -3.64 9.26
N ILE A 85 -40.91 -4.74 8.59
CA ILE A 85 -41.25 -6.10 9.00
C ILE A 85 -40.03 -6.75 9.64
N ASP A 86 -40.14 -7.16 10.90
CA ASP A 86 -39.09 -7.89 11.61
C ASP A 86 -39.14 -9.38 11.24
N ASN A 87 -38.33 -9.79 10.25
CA ASN A 87 -38.27 -11.16 9.76
C ASN A 87 -36.85 -11.55 9.27
N PRO A 88 -36.28 -12.69 9.72
CA PRO A 88 -34.93 -13.11 9.32
C PRO A 88 -34.72 -13.30 7.81
N ILE A 89 -35.75 -13.71 7.05
CA ILE A 89 -35.65 -13.88 5.59
C ILE A 89 -35.46 -12.53 4.90
N ILE A 90 -36.10 -11.49 5.43
CA ILE A 90 -35.93 -10.12 4.93
C ILE A 90 -34.51 -9.66 5.24
N GLN A 91 -34.05 -9.90 6.47
CA GLN A 91 -32.69 -9.55 6.88
C GLN A 91 -31.65 -10.18 5.93
N GLU A 92 -31.74 -11.49 5.69
CA GLU A 92 -30.86 -12.20 4.75
C GLU A 92 -30.94 -11.62 3.33
N ALA A 93 -32.14 -11.31 2.83
CA ALA A 93 -32.31 -10.72 1.51
C ALA A 93 -31.74 -9.29 1.40
N LEU A 94 -31.81 -8.49 2.47
CA LEU A 94 -31.22 -7.16 2.54
C LEU A 94 -29.68 -7.25 2.61
N GLU A 95 -29.14 -8.15 3.43
CA GLU A 95 -27.70 -8.43 3.54
C GLU A 95 -27.12 -8.92 2.21
N GLU A 96 -27.81 -9.84 1.53
CA GLU A 96 -27.45 -10.32 0.19
C GLU A 96 -27.49 -9.18 -0.83
N SER A 97 -28.48 -8.31 -0.78
CA SER A 97 -28.55 -7.16 -1.69
C SER A 97 -27.42 -6.16 -1.44
N LEU A 98 -27.00 -5.95 -0.20
CA LEU A 98 -25.89 -5.05 0.15
C LEU A 98 -24.53 -5.64 -0.26
N THR A 99 -24.36 -6.96 -0.19
CA THR A 99 -23.11 -7.65 -0.55
C THR A 99 -22.99 -7.97 -2.04
N ASN A 100 -24.11 -8.23 -2.72
CA ASN A 100 -24.19 -8.52 -4.15
C ASN A 100 -24.59 -7.30 -4.99
N THR A 101 -24.36 -6.07 -4.52
CA THR A 101 -24.47 -4.84 -5.33
C THR A 101 -23.39 -4.82 -6.42
N MET A 102 -23.50 -5.74 -7.37
CA MET A 102 -23.14 -5.44 -8.75
C MET A 102 -24.06 -4.29 -9.15
N PHE A 103 -23.47 -3.10 -9.28
CA PHE A 103 -24.05 -1.97 -9.98
C PHE A 103 -24.68 -2.50 -11.28
N VAL A 104 -26.01 -2.63 -11.31
CA VAL A 104 -26.74 -3.11 -12.50
C VAL A 104 -26.50 -2.16 -13.69
N GLU A 105 -26.12 -0.93 -13.40
CA GLU A 105 -25.75 0.10 -14.37
C GLU A 105 -24.25 0.06 -14.77
N SER A 106 -23.39 -0.73 -14.11
CA SER A 106 -21.95 -0.76 -14.43
C SER A 106 -21.66 -1.33 -15.82
N GLU A 107 -22.44 -2.32 -16.28
CA GLU A 107 -22.26 -2.89 -17.61
C GLU A 107 -22.68 -1.89 -18.70
N LEU A 108 -23.81 -1.20 -18.50
CA LEU A 108 -24.25 -0.12 -19.39
C LEU A 108 -23.27 1.06 -19.39
N PHE A 109 -22.75 1.42 -18.21
CA PHE A 109 -21.73 2.47 -18.05
C PHE A 109 -20.43 2.10 -18.77
N TYR A 110 -19.92 0.86 -18.58
CA TYR A 110 -18.74 0.35 -19.28
C TYR A 110 -18.95 0.34 -20.80
N ASN A 111 -20.09 -0.14 -21.28
CA ASN A 111 -20.42 -0.13 -22.70
C ASN A 111 -20.54 1.29 -23.25
N SER A 112 -21.02 2.25 -22.46
CA SER A 112 -21.08 3.67 -22.84
C SER A 112 -19.68 4.32 -22.92
N LEU A 113 -18.76 3.96 -22.01
CA LEU A 113 -17.36 4.40 -22.07
C LEU A 113 -16.66 3.88 -23.33
N ASN A 114 -16.82 2.59 -23.64
CA ASN A 114 -16.25 1.99 -24.85
C ASN A 114 -16.81 2.62 -26.13
N ALA A 115 -18.12 2.83 -26.19
CA ALA A 115 -18.75 3.51 -27.32
C ALA A 115 -18.19 4.93 -27.51
N LEU A 116 -17.99 5.69 -26.42
CA LEU A 116 -17.39 7.04 -26.48
C LEU A 116 -15.94 7.02 -26.96
N LEU A 117 -15.14 6.01 -26.58
CA LEU A 117 -13.78 5.84 -27.08
C LEU A 117 -13.73 5.56 -28.58
N GLU A 118 -14.66 4.75 -29.12
CA GLU A 118 -14.73 4.45 -30.56
C GLU A 118 -15.01 5.69 -31.43
N TYR A 119 -15.67 6.72 -30.88
CA TYR A 119 -15.92 7.98 -31.58
C TYR A 119 -14.67 8.86 -31.75
N ASN A 120 -13.56 8.57 -31.08
CA ASN A 120 -12.28 9.31 -31.16
C ASN A 120 -12.40 10.84 -31.02
N ASP A 121 -13.44 11.33 -30.33
CA ASP A 121 -13.62 12.76 -30.05
C ASP A 121 -12.80 13.17 -28.84
N ILE A 122 -11.90 14.14 -28.98
CA ILE A 122 -11.04 14.63 -27.90
C ILE A 122 -11.85 15.22 -26.73
N ASN A 123 -13.08 15.69 -27.00
CA ASN A 123 -14.01 16.20 -25.99
C ASN A 123 -14.56 15.11 -25.05
N SER A 124 -14.40 13.82 -25.41
CA SER A 124 -14.75 12.69 -24.54
C SER A 124 -13.89 12.65 -23.26
N THR A 125 -12.67 13.18 -23.29
CA THR A 125 -11.76 13.23 -22.14
C THR A 125 -12.35 14.02 -20.97
N GLU A 126 -12.96 15.19 -21.23
CA GLU A 126 -13.63 15.98 -20.19
C GLU A 126 -14.82 15.23 -19.59
N THR A 127 -15.54 14.47 -20.44
CA THR A 127 -16.65 13.62 -20.01
C THR A 127 -16.18 12.46 -19.15
N PHE A 128 -15.05 11.83 -19.48
CA PHE A 128 -14.44 10.77 -18.67
C PHE A 128 -13.95 11.29 -17.32
N ILE A 129 -13.33 12.49 -17.27
CA ILE A 129 -12.92 13.13 -16.01
C ILE A 129 -14.15 13.41 -15.13
N LYS A 130 -15.22 13.98 -15.68
CA LYS A 130 -16.47 14.22 -14.96
C LYS A 130 -17.10 12.91 -14.47
N ALA A 131 -17.12 11.89 -15.31
CA ALA A 131 -17.65 10.58 -14.95
C ALA A 131 -16.85 9.92 -13.82
N LEU A 132 -15.51 9.98 -13.89
CA LEU A 132 -14.61 9.51 -12.83
C LEU A 132 -14.86 10.26 -11.53
N SER A 133 -14.87 11.59 -11.56
CA SER A 133 -15.13 12.44 -10.39
C SER A 133 -16.50 12.17 -9.76
N LYS A 134 -17.55 12.00 -10.58
CA LYS A 134 -18.90 11.71 -10.08
C LYS A 134 -18.99 10.31 -9.48
N SER A 135 -18.29 9.33 -10.07
CA SER A 135 -18.23 7.98 -9.53
C SER A 135 -17.51 7.92 -8.19
N GLU A 136 -16.40 8.65 -8.04
CA GLU A 136 -15.67 8.79 -6.77
C GLU A 136 -16.54 9.42 -5.69
N GLU A 137 -17.21 10.54 -5.99
CA GLU A 137 -18.14 11.21 -5.08
C GLU A 137 -19.24 10.25 -4.62
N LYS A 138 -19.86 9.51 -5.54
CA LYS A 138 -20.95 8.58 -5.20
C LYS A 138 -20.48 7.38 -4.38
N ILE A 139 -19.29 6.85 -4.68
CA ILE A 139 -18.67 5.78 -3.89
C ILE A 139 -18.34 6.29 -2.49
N MET A 140 -17.85 7.53 -2.36
CA MET A 140 -17.56 8.13 -1.06
C MET A 140 -18.83 8.36 -0.24
N GLU A 141 -19.88 8.94 -0.83
CA GLU A 141 -21.20 9.10 -0.15
C GLU A 141 -21.72 7.75 0.37
N LEU A 142 -21.61 6.69 -0.43
CA LEU A 142 -22.03 5.35 -0.01
C LEU A 142 -21.16 4.81 1.13
N ARG A 143 -19.83 5.00 1.05
CA ARG A 143 -18.89 4.60 2.11
C ARG A 143 -19.17 5.34 3.41
N GLU A 144 -19.41 6.65 3.36
CA GLU A 144 -19.79 7.45 4.52
C GLU A 144 -21.04 6.88 5.18
N GLN A 145 -22.10 6.63 4.40
CA GLN A 145 -23.34 6.04 4.93
C GLN A 145 -23.12 4.66 5.56
N ILE A 146 -22.30 3.79 4.94
CA ILE A 146 -21.99 2.47 5.49
C ILE A 146 -21.19 2.58 6.79
N VAL A 147 -20.15 3.42 6.81
CA VAL A 147 -19.30 3.64 8.00
C VAL A 147 -20.10 4.26 9.15
N ASP A 148 -20.97 5.22 8.87
CA ASP A 148 -21.88 5.81 9.85
C ASP A 148 -22.79 4.73 10.46
N LYS A 149 -23.36 3.85 9.62
CA LYS A 149 -24.23 2.75 10.09
C LYS A 149 -23.46 1.70 10.90
N ILE A 150 -22.19 1.42 10.58
CA ILE A 150 -21.29 0.60 11.42
C ILE A 150 -21.07 1.28 12.78
N GLY A 151 -20.88 2.60 12.79
CA GLY A 151 -20.77 3.40 14.00
C GLY A 151 -22.01 3.32 14.91
N GLU A 152 -23.21 3.27 14.33
CA GLU A 152 -24.49 3.17 15.05
C GLU A 152 -24.78 1.74 15.58
N ASN A 153 -24.38 0.68 14.89
CA ASN A 153 -24.74 -0.71 15.24
C ASN A 153 -23.85 -1.30 16.36
N GLY A 154 -24.24 -1.13 17.63
CA GLY A 154 -23.52 -1.31 18.92
C GLY A 154 -22.60 -2.52 19.26
N SER A 155 -21.92 -3.21 18.34
CA SER A 155 -21.00 -4.32 18.69
C SER A 155 -19.59 -3.87 19.15
N GLU A 156 -18.89 -4.72 19.92
CA GLU A 156 -17.48 -4.54 20.34
C GLU A 156 -16.48 -4.70 19.17
N ASP A 157 -16.86 -5.46 18.13
CA ASP A 157 -16.01 -5.76 16.95
C ASP A 157 -15.80 -4.56 15.99
N LYS A 158 -16.44 -3.41 16.24
CA LYS A 158 -16.36 -2.20 15.39
C LYS A 158 -14.94 -1.74 15.11
N ILE A 159 -14.05 -1.80 16.11
CA ILE A 159 -12.68 -1.31 15.94
C ILE A 159 -11.93 -2.16 14.92
N LEU A 160 -12.04 -3.48 15.00
CA LEU A 160 -11.41 -4.39 14.05
C LEU A 160 -12.02 -4.21 12.65
N THR A 161 -13.34 -4.11 12.54
CA THR A 161 -14.00 -3.83 11.24
C THR A 161 -13.57 -2.49 10.64
N LEU A 162 -13.42 -1.44 11.45
CA LEU A 162 -12.95 -0.13 10.98
C LEU A 162 -11.46 -0.15 10.59
N ILE A 163 -10.63 -0.95 11.28
CA ILE A 163 -9.24 -1.20 10.89
C ILE A 163 -9.20 -1.93 9.54
N ASP A 164 -9.98 -3.00 9.36
CA ASP A 164 -10.05 -3.74 8.10
C ASP A 164 -10.51 -2.81 6.95
N LEU A 165 -11.53 -1.97 7.19
CA LEU A 165 -12.00 -0.98 6.22
C LEU A 165 -10.94 0.08 5.91
N TYR A 166 -10.16 0.50 6.91
CA TYR A 166 -9.03 1.41 6.72
C TYR A 166 -7.95 0.78 5.84
N GLU A 167 -7.59 -0.48 6.09
CA GLU A 167 -6.62 -1.22 5.27
C GLU A 167 -7.11 -1.40 3.82
N ILE A 168 -8.39 -1.73 3.63
CA ILE A 168 -9.03 -1.79 2.30
C ILE A 168 -8.97 -0.42 1.61
N SER A 169 -9.24 0.66 2.33
CA SER A 169 -9.17 2.03 1.79
C SER A 169 -7.75 2.37 1.33
N GLN A 170 -6.74 2.08 2.16
CA GLN A 170 -5.33 2.29 1.84
C GLN A 170 -4.89 1.47 0.61
N SER A 171 -5.33 0.21 0.53
CA SER A 171 -5.06 -0.67 -0.63
C SER A 171 -5.70 -0.13 -1.91
N ASN A 172 -6.95 0.34 -1.85
CA ASN A 172 -7.64 0.95 -2.99
C ASN A 172 -6.98 2.26 -3.43
N HIS A 173 -6.57 3.12 -2.48
CA HIS A 173 -5.84 4.34 -2.78
C HIS A 173 -4.50 4.03 -3.48
N SER A 174 -3.78 3.03 -2.98
CA SER A 174 -2.56 2.53 -3.61
C SER A 174 -2.83 2.06 -5.05
N ARG A 175 -3.88 1.24 -5.27
CA ARG A 175 -4.26 0.77 -6.61
C ARG A 175 -4.62 1.92 -7.56
N MET A 176 -5.29 2.98 -7.07
CA MET A 176 -5.59 4.17 -7.86
C MET A 176 -4.31 4.92 -8.24
N ASN A 177 -3.38 5.11 -7.31
CA ASN A 177 -2.09 5.74 -7.58
C ASN A 177 -1.27 4.93 -8.61
N GLU A 178 -1.32 3.60 -8.53
CA GLU A 178 -0.72 2.70 -9.52
C GLU A 178 -1.33 2.92 -10.92
N LEU A 179 -2.66 2.93 -11.02
CA LEU A 179 -3.37 3.16 -12.27
C LEU A 179 -3.05 4.53 -12.87
N LEU A 180 -3.13 5.60 -12.07
CA LEU A 180 -2.80 6.96 -12.51
C LEU A 180 -1.35 7.05 -12.99
N SER A 181 -0.42 6.45 -12.26
CA SER A 181 0.98 6.39 -12.68
C SER A 181 1.13 5.68 -14.02
N MET A 182 0.51 4.50 -14.19
CA MET A 182 0.53 3.77 -15.46
C MET A 182 -0.06 4.60 -16.61
N THR A 183 -1.19 5.25 -16.40
CA THR A 183 -1.84 6.09 -17.41
C THR A 183 -0.96 7.30 -17.75
N LEU A 184 -0.41 8.01 -16.76
CA LEU A 184 0.52 9.12 -16.97
C LEU A 184 1.79 8.68 -17.72
N GLY A 185 2.29 7.48 -17.42
CA GLY A 185 3.46 6.92 -18.10
C GLY A 185 3.20 6.47 -19.53
N ASN A 186 1.96 6.13 -19.87
CA ASN A 186 1.54 5.80 -21.23
C ASN A 186 1.22 7.05 -22.08
N ILE A 187 1.13 8.23 -21.46
CA ILE A 187 0.93 9.50 -22.16
C ILE A 187 2.32 10.12 -22.40
N ASP A 188 2.65 10.41 -23.65
CA ASP A 188 3.88 11.12 -24.02
C ASP A 188 3.76 12.64 -23.77
N ASP A 189 3.49 13.01 -22.51
CA ASP A 189 3.37 14.38 -22.03
C ASP A 189 4.15 14.56 -20.73
N ASP A 190 5.01 15.59 -20.70
CA ASP A 190 5.91 15.88 -19.59
C ASP A 190 5.21 16.56 -18.41
N ARG A 191 3.98 17.05 -18.57
CA ARG A 191 3.20 17.66 -17.49
C ARG A 191 2.89 16.68 -16.35
N GLY A 192 3.02 15.38 -16.57
CA GLY A 192 2.90 14.35 -15.53
C GLY A 192 4.12 14.22 -14.61
N ILE A 193 5.29 14.77 -15.00
CA ILE A 193 6.55 14.62 -14.26
C ILE A 193 6.46 15.09 -12.81
N PRO A 194 5.89 16.28 -12.48
CA PRO A 194 5.80 16.74 -11.09
C PRO A 194 5.00 15.80 -10.18
N VAL A 195 3.94 15.17 -10.73
CA VAL A 195 3.12 14.20 -9.99
C VAL A 195 3.90 12.90 -9.77
N LEU A 196 4.61 12.41 -10.78
CA LEU A 196 5.44 11.21 -10.67
C LEU A 196 6.57 11.40 -9.64
N ILE A 197 7.21 12.56 -9.60
CA ILE A 197 8.21 12.91 -8.58
C ILE A 197 7.58 12.93 -7.18
N LYS A 198 6.39 13.51 -7.03
CA LYS A 198 5.66 13.49 -5.75
C LYS A 198 5.34 12.06 -5.30
N ILE A 199 4.90 11.20 -6.22
CA ILE A 199 4.62 9.79 -5.94
C ILE A 199 5.91 9.07 -5.53
N ALA A 200 7.02 9.27 -6.24
CA ALA A 200 8.30 8.63 -5.94
C ALA A 200 8.85 9.02 -4.56
N ASN A 201 8.67 10.26 -4.13
CA ASN A 201 9.14 10.78 -2.83
C ASN A 201 8.24 10.45 -1.63
N ASP A 202 6.99 10.04 -1.84
CA ASP A 202 6.06 9.81 -0.74
C ASP A 202 6.26 8.42 -0.12
N LYS A 203 6.98 8.36 1.02
CA LYS A 203 7.25 7.11 1.76
C LYS A 203 5.98 6.39 2.25
N SER A 204 4.81 7.02 2.27
CA SER A 204 3.55 6.36 2.61
C SER A 204 2.98 5.52 1.45
N ILE A 205 3.43 5.77 0.23
CA ILE A 205 3.02 5.02 -0.97
C ILE A 205 3.82 3.72 -1.05
N ASN A 206 3.14 2.64 -1.43
CA ASN A 206 3.75 1.33 -1.62
C ASN A 206 4.98 1.40 -2.55
N ILE A 207 6.07 0.75 -2.14
CA ILE A 207 7.35 0.76 -2.87
C ILE A 207 7.23 0.31 -4.33
N ARG A 208 6.30 -0.61 -4.67
CA ARG A 208 6.05 -1.04 -6.05
C ARG A 208 5.56 0.11 -6.94
N ILE A 209 4.71 0.98 -6.39
CA ILE A 209 4.13 2.12 -7.11
C ILE A 209 5.20 3.21 -7.27
N ARG A 210 5.96 3.49 -6.20
CA ARG A 210 7.12 4.39 -6.26
C ARG A 210 8.11 3.93 -7.33
N ASN A 211 8.41 2.63 -7.39
CA ASN A 211 9.28 2.04 -8.42
C ASN A 211 8.76 2.31 -9.82
N LYS A 212 7.45 2.11 -10.04
CA LYS A 212 6.83 2.37 -11.33
C LYS A 212 6.90 3.83 -11.73
N ALA A 213 6.71 4.76 -10.79
CA ALA A 213 6.87 6.19 -11.06
C ALA A 213 8.29 6.53 -11.51
N VAL A 214 9.31 5.95 -10.85
CA VAL A 214 10.72 6.11 -11.22
C VAL A 214 11.03 5.51 -12.59
N GLU A 215 10.53 4.32 -12.91
CA GLU A 215 10.65 3.70 -14.25
C GLU A 215 10.06 4.60 -15.34
N ILE A 216 8.89 5.18 -15.09
CA ILE A 216 8.25 6.10 -16.04
C ILE A 216 9.07 7.38 -16.22
N LEU A 217 9.56 7.96 -15.12
CA LEU A 217 10.43 9.14 -15.17
C LEU A 217 11.71 8.85 -15.96
N ALA A 218 12.26 7.63 -15.83
CA ALA A 218 13.43 7.18 -16.57
C ALA A 218 13.15 7.06 -18.07
N ARG A 219 12.04 6.40 -18.45
CA ARG A 219 11.59 6.31 -19.85
C ARG A 219 11.37 7.69 -20.48
N LYS A 220 10.83 8.64 -19.71
CA LYS A 220 10.63 10.03 -20.12
C LYS A 220 11.93 10.85 -20.16
N ASN A 221 13.04 10.31 -19.67
CA ASN A 221 14.30 11.03 -19.48
C ASN A 221 14.12 12.33 -18.66
N ALA A 222 13.23 12.30 -17.67
CA ALA A 222 12.88 13.45 -16.84
C ALA A 222 14.13 13.94 -16.06
N PRO A 223 14.60 15.18 -16.25
CA PRO A 223 15.78 15.68 -15.56
C PRO A 223 15.60 15.69 -14.03
N GLU A 224 14.39 15.85 -13.53
CA GLU A 224 14.06 15.82 -12.09
C GLU A 224 14.37 14.47 -11.43
N LEU A 225 14.46 13.40 -12.22
CA LEU A 225 14.86 12.09 -11.70
C LEU A 225 16.30 12.09 -11.19
N VAL A 226 17.17 12.95 -11.75
CA VAL A 226 18.53 13.18 -11.24
C VAL A 226 18.48 13.65 -9.80
N ASP A 227 17.72 14.72 -9.54
CA ASP A 227 17.67 15.35 -8.22
C ASP A 227 17.08 14.38 -7.19
N TYR A 228 16.06 13.61 -7.58
CA TYR A 228 15.51 12.52 -6.78
C TYR A 228 16.58 11.48 -6.38
N PHE A 229 17.40 11.03 -7.33
CA PHE A 229 18.47 10.07 -7.02
C PHE A 229 19.60 10.69 -6.18
N ILE A 230 19.94 11.97 -6.37
CA ILE A 230 20.91 12.69 -5.54
C ILE A 230 20.45 12.75 -4.09
N GLU A 231 19.17 12.98 -3.84
CA GLU A 231 18.57 12.99 -2.51
C GLU A 231 18.67 11.62 -1.83
N LEU A 232 18.26 10.54 -2.53
CA LEU A 232 18.37 9.17 -2.01
C LEU A 232 19.83 8.73 -1.75
N LEU A 233 20.79 9.27 -2.51
CA LEU A 233 22.22 9.03 -2.31
C LEU A 233 22.82 9.86 -1.17
N GLY A 234 22.09 10.86 -0.67
CA GLY A 234 22.47 11.66 0.48
C GLY A 234 22.16 10.97 1.81
N ASP A 235 21.23 10.00 1.82
CA ASP A 235 20.74 9.33 3.01
C ASP A 235 21.14 7.84 3.02
N PRO A 236 21.99 7.40 3.98
CA PRO A 236 22.37 5.99 4.11
C PRO A 236 21.20 5.02 4.30
N GLU A 237 20.07 5.48 4.86
CA GLU A 237 18.90 4.64 5.09
C GLU A 237 18.16 4.30 3.78
N THR A 238 18.35 5.09 2.72
CA THR A 238 17.69 4.90 1.43
C THR A 238 18.54 4.13 0.41
N ASN A 239 19.68 3.57 0.81
CA ASN A 239 20.59 2.85 -0.09
C ASN A 239 19.93 1.64 -0.79
N GLU A 240 19.12 0.87 -0.06
CA GLU A 240 18.41 -0.29 -0.62
C GLU A 240 17.33 0.15 -1.61
N GLU A 241 16.54 1.18 -1.25
CA GLU A 241 15.54 1.77 -2.14
C GLU A 241 16.18 2.31 -3.41
N MET A 242 17.27 3.07 -3.28
CA MET A 242 18.06 3.60 -4.40
C MET A 242 18.52 2.47 -5.32
N THR A 243 19.07 1.40 -4.77
CA THR A 243 19.57 0.26 -5.55
C THR A 243 18.42 -0.38 -6.34
N ASN A 244 17.28 -0.58 -5.70
CA ASN A 244 16.09 -1.13 -6.35
C ASN A 244 15.56 -0.23 -7.47
N PHE A 245 15.44 1.08 -7.23
CA PHE A 245 14.99 2.03 -8.24
C PHE A 245 15.93 2.09 -9.43
N ILE A 246 17.24 2.14 -9.20
CA ILE A 246 18.25 2.16 -10.26
C ILE A 246 18.20 0.87 -11.08
N ASN A 247 18.10 -0.30 -10.45
CA ASN A 247 18.00 -1.57 -11.17
C ASN A 247 16.76 -1.65 -12.08
N ASN A 248 15.63 -1.11 -11.60
CA ASN A 248 14.39 -1.08 -12.36
C ASN A 248 14.41 -0.02 -13.48
N ALA A 249 15.02 1.14 -13.24
CA ALA A 249 15.05 2.25 -14.17
C ALA A 249 16.17 2.16 -15.22
N MET A 250 17.34 1.57 -14.89
CA MET A 250 18.53 1.61 -15.75
C MET A 250 18.32 1.01 -17.13
N GLY A 251 17.46 -0.01 -17.25
CA GLY A 251 17.12 -0.60 -18.55
C GLY A 251 16.44 0.38 -19.50
N ASP A 252 15.75 1.37 -18.94
CA ASP A 252 14.93 2.35 -19.66
C ASP A 252 15.60 3.74 -19.77
N ILE A 253 16.74 3.95 -19.09
CA ILE A 253 17.53 5.16 -19.22
C ILE A 253 18.34 5.08 -20.51
N HIS A 254 17.99 5.90 -21.48
CA HIS A 254 18.69 5.97 -22.77
C HIS A 254 19.50 7.26 -22.95
N ASN A 255 19.54 8.10 -21.92
CA ASN A 255 20.23 9.38 -21.95
C ASN A 255 21.61 9.28 -21.30
N ASP A 256 22.67 9.38 -22.10
CA ASP A 256 24.08 9.37 -21.66
C ASP A 256 24.36 10.37 -20.53
N ARG A 257 23.69 11.53 -20.54
CA ARG A 257 23.82 12.54 -19.48
C ARG A 257 23.23 12.04 -18.16
N MET A 258 22.09 11.36 -18.20
CA MET A 258 21.47 10.75 -17.01
C MET A 258 22.37 9.65 -16.44
N ILE A 259 22.97 8.83 -17.31
CA ILE A 259 23.92 7.79 -16.91
C ILE A 259 25.15 8.42 -16.24
N MET A 260 25.75 9.44 -16.85
CA MET A 260 26.91 10.13 -16.27
C MET A 260 26.60 10.74 -14.92
N VAL A 261 25.46 11.41 -14.78
CA VAL A 261 25.07 12.04 -13.51
C VAL A 261 24.76 11.00 -12.43
N LEU A 262 24.17 9.86 -12.79
CA LEU A 262 23.98 8.73 -11.87
C LEU A 262 25.31 8.16 -11.38
N LEU A 263 26.29 8.00 -12.29
CA LEU A 263 27.64 7.54 -11.94
C LEU A 263 28.35 8.54 -11.01
N GLU A 264 28.30 9.84 -11.31
CA GLU A 264 28.87 10.89 -10.46
C GLU A 264 28.22 10.93 -9.07
N SER A 265 26.90 10.77 -9.02
CA SER A 265 26.14 10.74 -7.78
C SER A 265 26.50 9.51 -6.95
N PHE A 266 26.64 8.33 -7.58
CA PHE A 266 27.08 7.11 -6.90
C PHE A 266 28.48 7.27 -6.28
N GLN A 267 29.43 7.85 -7.01
CA GLN A 267 30.77 8.14 -6.47
C GLN A 267 30.69 9.12 -5.29
N THR A 268 29.84 10.14 -5.38
CA THR A 268 29.62 11.11 -4.31
C THR A 268 29.02 10.45 -3.06
N GLY A 269 28.01 9.59 -3.21
CA GLY A 269 27.41 8.82 -2.13
C GLY A 269 28.43 7.88 -1.46
N LYS A 270 29.21 7.15 -2.26
CA LYS A 270 30.31 6.30 -1.77
C LYS A 270 31.34 7.10 -0.97
N ASN A 271 31.72 8.30 -1.44
CA ASN A 271 32.63 9.19 -0.71
C ASN A 271 32.03 9.68 0.61
N ARG A 272 30.74 10.05 0.63
CA ARG A 272 30.02 10.43 1.87
C ARG A 272 29.95 9.27 2.86
N TYR A 273 29.67 8.05 2.40
CA TYR A 273 29.69 6.85 3.24
C TYR A 273 31.05 6.67 3.93
N PHE A 274 32.14 6.74 3.18
CA PHE A 274 33.47 6.59 3.78
C PHE A 274 33.86 7.75 4.70
N ALA A 275 33.43 8.97 4.40
CA ALA A 275 33.61 10.12 5.29
C ALA A 275 32.87 9.92 6.63
N ASN A 276 31.62 9.45 6.58
CA ASN A 276 30.83 9.13 7.77
C ASN A 276 31.48 7.99 8.59
N LEU A 277 31.88 6.90 7.93
CA LEU A 277 32.60 5.81 8.58
C LEU A 277 33.89 6.31 9.25
N HIS A 278 34.68 7.14 8.57
CA HIS A 278 35.88 7.75 9.12
C HIS A 278 35.56 8.61 10.36
N SER A 279 34.48 9.39 10.34
CA SER A 279 34.03 10.19 11.48
C SER A 279 33.58 9.33 12.67
N ILE A 280 32.88 8.23 12.43
CA ILE A 280 32.49 7.26 13.45
C ILE A 280 33.75 6.65 14.07
N MET A 281 34.70 6.22 13.25
CA MET A 281 35.97 5.68 13.72
C MET A 281 36.79 6.68 14.53
N ASN A 282 36.78 7.98 14.18
CA ASN A 282 37.40 9.03 14.99
C ASN A 282 36.75 9.12 16.38
N THR A 283 35.42 9.03 16.46
CA THR A 283 34.71 9.03 17.75
C THR A 283 35.02 7.78 18.58
N LEU A 284 35.10 6.63 17.92
CA LEU A 284 35.35 5.34 18.56
C LEU A 284 36.83 5.09 18.90
N GLU A 285 37.76 5.86 18.34
CA GLU A 285 39.20 5.71 18.59
C GLU A 285 39.52 5.75 20.08
N ASN A 286 38.91 6.68 20.83
CA ASN A 286 39.12 6.82 22.27
C ASN A 286 38.24 5.88 23.12
N TYR A 287 37.41 5.05 22.47
CA TYR A 287 36.51 4.13 23.15
C TYR A 287 37.12 2.74 23.23
N ASN A 288 37.79 2.46 24.35
CA ASN A 288 38.49 1.19 24.61
C ASN A 288 37.52 0.03 24.93
N ASN A 289 36.66 -0.31 23.98
CA ASN A 289 35.76 -1.45 24.08
C ASN A 289 36.30 -2.64 23.26
N PRO A 290 36.74 -3.75 23.87
CA PRO A 290 37.25 -4.90 23.14
C PRO A 290 36.27 -5.46 22.08
N LYS A 291 34.96 -5.24 22.23
CA LYS A 291 33.94 -5.71 21.27
C LYS A 291 34.01 -5.03 19.91
N ILE A 292 34.57 -3.84 19.80
CA ILE A 292 34.69 -3.13 18.51
C ILE A 292 36.02 -3.42 17.79
N LYS A 293 36.99 -4.04 18.47
CA LYS A 293 38.29 -4.42 17.89
C LYS A 293 38.16 -5.25 16.60
N PRO A 294 37.28 -6.27 16.51
CA PRO A 294 37.13 -7.04 15.27
C PRO A 294 36.76 -6.17 14.06
N ALA A 295 35.92 -5.14 14.25
CA ALA A 295 35.54 -4.23 13.17
C ALA A 295 36.73 -3.40 12.65
N PHE A 296 37.62 -2.94 13.54
CA PHE A 296 38.85 -2.25 13.12
C PHE A 296 39.80 -3.18 12.35
N ILE A 297 39.92 -4.45 12.77
CA ILE A 297 40.71 -5.44 12.03
C ILE A 297 40.12 -5.65 10.65
N GLU A 298 38.81 -5.89 10.55
CA GLU A 298 38.12 -6.09 9.27
C GLU A 298 38.34 -4.92 8.30
N ILE A 299 38.18 -3.68 8.79
CA ILE A 299 38.41 -2.47 8.00
C ILE A 299 39.87 -2.36 7.54
N ALA A 300 40.85 -2.70 8.40
CA ALA A 300 42.26 -2.66 8.04
C ALA A 300 42.62 -3.69 6.95
N LEU A 301 42.05 -4.90 7.04
CA LEU A 301 42.34 -6.02 6.13
C LEU A 301 41.65 -5.90 4.77
N SER A 302 40.50 -5.23 4.69
CA SER A 302 39.66 -5.21 3.49
C SER A 302 40.12 -4.17 2.45
N ASP A 303 40.34 -4.62 1.21
CA ASP A 303 40.70 -3.78 0.07
C ASP A 303 39.54 -2.91 -0.46
N ASN A 304 38.32 -3.11 0.06
CA ASN A 304 37.14 -2.33 -0.32
C ASN A 304 37.10 -0.93 0.32
N PHE A 305 37.94 -0.67 1.33
CA PHE A 305 38.00 0.61 2.02
C PHE A 305 39.09 1.53 1.46
N PRO A 306 38.85 2.85 1.37
CA PRO A 306 39.88 3.81 0.99
C PRO A 306 41.06 3.79 1.95
N ARG A 307 42.25 4.10 1.43
CA ARG A 307 43.50 4.21 2.19
C ARG A 307 43.34 4.92 3.53
N LEU A 308 42.71 6.10 3.56
CA LEU A 308 42.55 6.89 4.78
C LEU A 308 41.74 6.16 5.86
N THR A 309 40.71 5.41 5.47
CA THR A 309 39.89 4.61 6.38
C THR A 309 40.68 3.42 6.92
N ARG A 310 41.45 2.74 6.07
CA ARG A 310 42.32 1.62 6.47
C ARG A 310 43.44 2.08 7.41
N VAL A 311 44.13 3.17 7.09
CA VAL A 311 45.16 3.79 7.94
C VAL A 311 44.58 4.17 9.30
N LYS A 312 43.38 4.77 9.32
CA LYS A 312 42.70 5.09 10.57
C LYS A 312 42.43 3.82 11.39
N ALA A 313 41.98 2.74 10.74
CA ALA A 313 41.75 1.48 11.42
C ALA A 313 43.02 0.92 12.04
N ILE A 314 44.11 0.84 11.26
CA ILE A 314 45.42 0.36 11.72
C ILE A 314 45.89 1.18 12.93
N ASN A 315 45.84 2.51 12.86
CA ASN A 315 46.30 3.37 13.94
C ASN A 315 45.44 3.24 15.20
N SER A 316 44.12 3.08 15.08
CA SER A 316 43.21 2.89 16.22
C SER A 316 43.47 1.57 16.96
N LEU A 317 44.09 0.56 16.34
CA LEU A 317 44.34 -0.73 16.98
C LEU A 317 45.24 -0.65 18.20
N LYS A 318 46.07 0.40 18.31
CA LYS A 318 46.94 0.60 19.48
C LYS A 318 46.16 0.75 20.78
N ASN A 319 44.94 1.30 20.71
CA ASN A 319 44.13 1.61 21.90
C ASN A 319 43.58 0.35 22.59
N PHE A 320 43.62 -0.81 21.91
CA PHE A 320 43.26 -2.10 22.50
C PHE A 320 44.42 -2.73 23.28
N ASN A 321 45.64 -2.19 23.20
CA ASN A 321 46.84 -2.71 23.87
C ASN A 321 47.08 -4.21 23.64
N ASP A 322 46.79 -4.70 22.44
CA ASP A 322 46.96 -6.10 22.07
C ASP A 322 47.96 -6.25 20.92
N VAL A 323 49.18 -6.68 21.26
CA VAL A 323 50.28 -6.90 20.31
C VAL A 323 49.99 -8.05 19.34
N GLU A 324 49.15 -9.02 19.71
CA GLU A 324 48.84 -10.18 18.85
C GLU A 324 48.03 -9.78 17.61
N VAL A 325 47.45 -8.57 17.59
CA VAL A 325 46.80 -8.03 16.40
C VAL A 325 47.76 -7.93 15.20
N LEU A 326 49.06 -7.78 15.45
CA LEU A 326 50.08 -7.75 14.41
C LEU A 326 50.15 -9.06 13.61
N ASN A 327 49.75 -10.20 14.20
CA ASN A 327 49.67 -11.49 13.48
C ASN A 327 48.68 -11.43 12.31
N GLN A 328 47.65 -10.58 12.41
CA GLN A 328 46.64 -10.39 11.37
C GLN A 328 47.01 -9.24 10.42
N ILE A 329 47.63 -8.18 10.95
CA ILE A 329 47.92 -6.97 10.19
C ILE A 329 49.17 -7.08 9.33
N ILE A 330 50.25 -7.71 9.81
CA ILE A 330 51.51 -7.83 9.04
C ILE A 330 51.32 -8.53 7.69
N PRO A 331 50.56 -9.64 7.58
CA PRO A 331 50.33 -10.33 6.30
C PRO A 331 49.76 -9.45 5.18
N ILE A 332 49.11 -8.32 5.49
CA ILE A 332 48.58 -7.46 4.41
C ILE A 332 49.68 -6.91 3.52
N LEU A 333 50.91 -6.78 4.04
CA LEU A 333 52.08 -6.33 3.29
C LEU A 333 52.58 -7.36 2.28
N ASP A 334 52.14 -8.63 2.33
CA ASP A 334 52.54 -9.62 1.32
C ASP A 334 51.99 -9.30 -0.09
N ASN A 335 50.95 -8.45 -0.15
CA ASN A 335 50.42 -7.85 -1.37
C ASN A 335 51.22 -6.56 -1.70
N PRO A 336 51.87 -6.47 -2.88
CA PRO A 336 52.62 -5.29 -3.31
C PRO A 336 51.82 -3.98 -3.25
N GLY A 337 50.53 -4.03 -3.58
CA GLY A 337 49.65 -2.86 -3.56
C GLY A 337 49.45 -2.26 -2.16
N ASN A 338 49.70 -3.04 -1.10
CA ASN A 338 49.52 -2.64 0.29
C ASN A 338 50.80 -2.11 0.94
N TYR A 339 51.92 -2.00 0.20
CA TYR A 339 53.17 -1.45 0.73
C TYR A 339 52.99 -0.03 1.29
N GLU A 340 51.99 0.72 0.80
CA GLU A 340 51.66 2.05 1.30
C GLU A 340 51.29 2.11 2.80
N PHE A 341 50.95 0.98 3.42
CA PHE A 341 50.65 0.85 4.86
C PHE A 341 51.87 0.49 5.70
N TYR A 342 53.05 0.28 5.10
CA TYR A 342 54.26 -0.18 5.79
C TYR A 342 54.59 0.67 7.04
N PHE A 343 54.59 2.00 6.90
CA PHE A 343 54.91 2.91 8.00
C PHE A 343 53.81 2.94 9.06
N ASP A 344 52.55 2.81 8.68
CA ASP A 344 51.42 2.78 9.61
C ASP A 344 51.50 1.52 10.50
N ILE A 345 51.78 0.36 9.90
CA ILE A 345 51.95 -0.91 10.64
C ILE A 345 53.20 -0.87 11.52
N LEU A 346 54.30 -0.29 11.03
CA LEU A 346 55.52 -0.13 11.83
C LEU A 346 55.30 0.79 13.04
N ASN A 347 54.52 1.86 12.88
CA ASN A 347 54.17 2.75 13.98
C ASN A 347 53.23 2.07 14.97
N LEU A 348 52.23 1.33 14.50
CA LEU A 348 51.38 0.50 15.37
C LEU A 348 52.21 -0.47 16.23
N ALA A 349 53.18 -1.17 15.61
CA ALA A 349 54.04 -2.10 16.33
C ALA A 349 54.88 -1.39 17.42
N LYS A 350 55.37 -0.18 17.15
CA LYS A 350 56.07 0.65 18.15
C LYS A 350 55.14 1.10 19.27
N ASP A 351 53.95 1.59 18.94
CA ASP A 351 52.94 2.04 19.91
C ASP A 351 52.50 0.89 20.84
N LEU A 352 52.49 -0.35 20.34
CA LEU A 352 52.21 -1.57 21.10
C LEU A 352 53.42 -2.16 21.84
N ASN A 353 54.60 -1.54 21.77
CA ASN A 353 55.86 -2.05 22.32
C ASN A 353 56.18 -3.49 21.84
N ALA A 354 55.95 -3.76 20.55
CA ALA A 354 56.21 -5.07 19.96
C ALA A 354 57.71 -5.42 20.00
N ASN A 355 58.01 -6.72 20.13
CA ASN A 355 59.37 -7.23 20.18
C ASN A 355 60.09 -7.15 18.81
N ASP A 356 61.41 -7.39 18.81
CA ASP A 356 62.22 -7.37 17.59
C ASP A 356 61.77 -8.38 16.53
N THR A 357 61.13 -9.48 16.93
CA THR A 357 60.58 -10.46 15.99
C THR A 357 59.53 -9.81 15.09
N TYR A 358 58.54 -9.13 15.68
CA TYR A 358 57.52 -8.43 14.91
C TYR A 358 58.09 -7.33 14.02
N ILE A 359 59.09 -6.58 14.51
CA ILE A 359 59.76 -5.55 13.72
C ILE A 359 60.47 -6.16 12.50
N ASN A 360 61.11 -7.32 12.67
CA ASN A 360 61.75 -8.05 11.58
C ASN A 360 60.74 -8.64 10.60
N ASP A 361 59.60 -9.14 11.08
CA ASP A 361 58.53 -9.66 10.24
C ASP A 361 57.92 -8.55 9.36
N ILE A 362 57.69 -7.34 9.91
CA ILE A 362 57.25 -6.17 9.15
C ILE A 362 58.27 -5.81 8.06
N ARG A 363 59.56 -5.76 8.39
CA ARG A 363 60.63 -5.48 7.42
C ARG A 363 60.67 -6.52 6.31
N LYS A 364 60.55 -7.80 6.65
CA LYS A 364 60.56 -8.91 5.70
C LYS A 364 59.35 -8.86 4.78
N ALA A 365 58.15 -8.64 5.32
CA ALA A 365 56.93 -8.51 4.54
C ALA A 365 57.01 -7.30 3.59
N GLY A 366 57.45 -6.14 4.07
CA GLY A 366 57.67 -4.95 3.24
C GLY A 366 58.70 -5.16 2.12
N PHE A 367 59.82 -5.84 2.41
CA PHE A 367 60.82 -6.18 1.40
C PHE A 367 60.26 -7.11 0.32
N ASN A 368 59.49 -8.13 0.74
CA ASN A 368 58.84 -9.05 -0.20
C ASN A 368 57.83 -8.31 -1.09
N ALA A 369 57.05 -7.38 -0.53
CA ALA A 369 56.10 -6.55 -1.27
C ALA A 369 56.80 -5.76 -2.38
N MET A 370 57.91 -5.10 -2.05
CA MET A 370 58.69 -4.28 -2.99
C MET A 370 59.32 -5.12 -4.12
N ASN A 371 59.83 -6.32 -3.82
CA ASN A 371 60.42 -7.18 -4.85
C ASN A 371 59.37 -7.66 -5.84
N LYS A 372 58.21 -8.11 -5.34
CA LYS A 372 57.07 -8.53 -6.16
C LYS A 372 56.44 -7.40 -6.99
N GLN A 373 56.72 -6.13 -6.66
CA GLN A 373 56.26 -4.97 -7.43
C GLN A 373 57.14 -4.70 -8.67
N ASN A 374 58.37 -5.25 -8.68
CA ASN A 374 59.36 -5.07 -9.73
C ASN A 374 59.45 -6.26 -10.71
N ASP A 375 58.72 -7.34 -10.41
CA ASP A 375 58.49 -8.50 -11.29
C ASP A 375 57.15 -8.33 -12.03
#